data_AF-A0A8J6HSR7-F1
#
_entry.id   AF-A0A8J6HSR7-F1
#
_cell.length_a   1.000
_cell.length_b   1.000
_cell.length_c   1.000
_cell.angle_alpha   90.00
_cell.angle_beta   90.00
_cell.angle_gamma   90.00
#
_symmetry.space_group_name_H-M   'P 1'
#
loop_
_entity.id
_entity.type
_entity.pdbx_description
1 polymer ?
#
loop_
_entity_poly.entity_id
_entity_poly.type
_entity_poly.pdbx_seq_one_letter_code
_entity_poly.pdbx_strand_id
1 'polypeptide(L)'
;MLKRCISLEPRFTPAYIELARLRGPNDRSVSGLLRKVVILNPRDPYYSTIYAHWLLGKGQNVNALHYYWKALSICTSYQEAMIGASKVLRKFGQHSRLFQLVTRWQSILRIRRGEQPISPHVYLHGWQLKSELSHKAKAYDNCSTLLFVSILYQGDKIASVGLH
;
A
#
# COMPACT_ATOMS: atom_id res chain seq x y z
N MET A 1 15.49 5.82 30.67
CA MET A 1 16.64 5.78 29.75
C MET A 1 16.46 6.70 28.53
N LEU A 2 15.45 6.51 27.66
CA LEU A 2 15.31 7.28 26.41
C LEU A 2 15.25 8.82 26.58
N LYS A 3 14.59 9.33 27.62
CA LYS A 3 14.60 10.78 27.92
C LYS A 3 16.00 11.32 28.20
N ARG A 4 16.86 10.51 28.82
CA ARG A 4 18.27 10.85 29.07
C ARG A 4 19.09 10.84 27.78
N CYS A 5 18.80 9.93 26.85
CA CYS A 5 19.39 9.95 25.52
C CYS A 5 19.03 11.25 24.77
N ILE A 6 17.77 11.69 24.86
CA ILE A 6 17.33 12.96 24.25
C ILE A 6 17.98 14.17 24.92
N SER A 7 18.18 14.15 26.24
CA SER A 7 18.85 15.26 26.93
C SER A 7 20.34 15.35 26.60
N LEU A 8 21.01 14.22 26.40
CA LEU A 8 22.42 14.18 26.01
C LEU A 8 22.60 14.53 24.53
N GLU A 9 21.74 14.00 23.66
CA GLU A 9 21.80 14.22 22.23
C GLU A 9 20.41 14.53 21.65
N PRO A 10 20.04 15.83 21.54
CA PRO A 10 18.71 16.22 21.07
C PRO A 10 18.39 15.86 19.62
N ARG A 11 19.41 15.52 18.81
CA ARG A 11 19.28 15.09 17.41
C ARG A 11 19.16 13.57 17.25
N PHE A 12 19.26 12.82 18.34
CA PHE A 12 19.18 11.36 18.31
C PHE A 12 17.75 10.87 18.02
N THR A 13 17.43 10.83 16.73
CA THR A 13 16.11 10.51 16.18
C THR A 13 15.53 9.18 16.67
N PRO A 14 16.31 8.08 16.75
CA PRO A 14 15.80 6.79 17.21
C PRO A 14 15.16 6.86 18.61
N ALA A 15 15.72 7.65 19.54
CA ALA A 15 15.14 7.75 20.88
C ALA A 15 13.73 8.37 20.90
N TYR A 16 13.44 9.31 20.00
CA TYR A 16 12.10 9.88 19.89
C TYR A 16 11.09 8.87 19.35
N ILE A 17 11.49 8.04 18.37
CA ILE A 17 10.64 6.99 17.80
C ILE A 17 10.35 5.91 18.81
N GLU A 18 11.38 5.39 19.48
CA GLU A 18 11.18 4.35 20.49
C GLU A 18 10.36 4.88 21.67
N LEU A 19 10.56 6.13 22.08
CA LEU A 19 9.74 6.75 23.12
C LEU A 19 8.28 6.90 22.68
N ALA A 20 8.03 7.24 21.41
CA ALA A 20 6.68 7.30 20.85
C ALA A 20 6.01 5.91 20.78
N ARG A 21 6.75 4.86 20.43
CA ARG A 21 6.26 3.48 20.41
C ARG A 21 5.90 2.98 21.81
N LEU A 22 6.78 3.20 22.79
CA LEU A 22 6.55 2.78 24.19
C LEU A 22 5.34 3.45 24.83
N ARG A 23 5.06 4.71 24.50
CA ARG A 23 3.88 5.44 25.00
C ARG A 23 2.57 4.95 24.39
N GLY A 24 2.65 4.30 23.23
CA GLY A 24 1.50 3.82 22.50
C GLY A 24 0.72 4.93 21.77
N PRO A 25 -0.17 4.56 20.84
CA PRO A 25 -0.78 5.51 19.92
C PRO A 25 -1.71 6.53 20.59
N ASN A 26 -2.21 6.25 21.80
CA ASN A 26 -3.22 7.08 22.49
C ASN A 26 -2.65 8.20 23.36
N ASP A 27 -1.34 8.20 23.61
CA ASP A 27 -0.70 9.27 24.38
C ASP A 27 -0.64 10.57 23.56
N ARG A 28 -1.07 11.69 24.17
CA ARG A 28 -1.11 13.03 23.57
C ARG A 28 0.29 13.53 23.16
N SER A 29 1.32 13.08 23.86
CA SER A 29 2.69 13.51 23.65
C SER A 29 3.35 12.91 22.40
N VAL A 30 2.79 11.82 21.85
CA VAL A 30 3.33 11.13 20.67
C VAL A 30 3.34 12.03 19.45
N SER A 31 2.31 12.88 19.31
CA SER A 31 2.22 13.81 18.18
C SER A 31 3.41 14.77 18.13
N GLY A 32 3.83 15.27 19.29
CA GLY A 32 4.98 16.16 19.44
C GLY A 32 6.30 15.45 19.16
N LEU A 33 6.45 14.22 19.66
CA LEU A 33 7.64 13.39 19.42
C LEU A 33 7.82 13.10 17.93
N LEU A 34 6.77 12.62 17.25
CA LEU A 34 6.84 12.30 15.82
C LEU A 34 7.01 13.56 14.95
N ARG A 35 6.35 14.67 15.30
CA ARG A 35 6.57 15.94 14.61
C ARG A 35 8.02 16.41 14.72
N LYS A 36 8.64 16.27 15.90
CA LYS A 36 10.06 16.60 16.10
C LYS A 36 10.95 15.75 15.21
N VAL A 37 10.67 14.46 15.08
CA VAL A 37 11.40 13.53 14.20
C VAL A 37 11.36 13.97 12.73
N VAL A 38 10.18 14.40 12.24
CA VAL A 38 10.05 14.94 10.86
C VAL A 38 10.84 16.24 10.67
N ILE A 39 10.89 17.10 11.69
CA ILE A 39 11.67 18.35 11.64
C ILE A 39 13.18 18.06 11.63
N LEU A 40 13.63 17.09 12.42
CA LEU A 40 15.03 16.68 12.47
C LEU A 40 15.51 16.06 11.15
N ASN A 41 14.62 15.39 10.42
CA ASN A 41 14.95 14.64 9.21
C ASN A 41 14.06 15.05 8.03
N PRO A 42 14.21 16.28 7.50
CA PRO A 42 13.31 16.83 6.49
C PRO A 42 13.41 16.15 5.12
N ARG A 43 14.53 15.46 4.83
CA ARG A 43 14.83 14.81 3.54
C ARG A 43 14.61 13.29 3.55
N ASP A 44 14.14 12.74 4.65
CA ASP A 44 13.85 11.31 4.74
C ASP A 44 12.32 11.08 4.64
N PRO A 45 11.83 10.39 3.59
CA PRO A 45 10.41 10.14 3.43
C PRO A 45 9.84 9.23 4.54
N TYR A 46 10.67 8.37 5.15
CA TYR A 46 10.25 7.39 6.16
C TYR A 46 9.63 8.06 7.41
N TYR A 47 10.24 9.14 7.89
CA TYR A 47 9.73 9.82 9.08
C TYR A 47 8.44 10.59 8.80
N SER A 48 8.34 11.19 7.61
CA SER A 48 7.11 11.86 7.17
C SER A 48 5.95 10.88 7.05
N THR A 49 6.19 9.65 6.56
CA THR A 49 5.15 8.62 6.47
C THR A 49 4.77 8.03 7.82
N ILE A 50 5.71 7.81 8.75
CA ILE A 50 5.37 7.38 10.12
C ILE A 50 4.40 8.37 10.75
N TYR A 51 4.70 9.67 10.66
CA TYR A 51 3.81 10.69 11.22
C TYR A 51 2.45 10.71 10.52
N ALA A 52 2.43 10.57 9.19
CA ALA A 52 1.20 10.46 8.41
C ALA A 52 0.34 9.24 8.84
N HIS A 53 0.95 8.08 9.06
CA HIS A 53 0.25 6.88 9.54
C HIS A 53 -0.35 7.09 10.93
N TRP A 54 0.38 7.73 11.84
CA TRP A 54 -0.15 8.06 13.16
C TRP A 54 -1.34 9.02 13.06
N LEU A 55 -1.25 10.07 12.23
CA LEU A 55 -2.36 11.01 11.97
C LEU A 55 -3.58 10.31 11.38
N LEU A 56 -3.37 9.38 10.45
CA LEU A 56 -4.43 8.58 9.85
C LEU A 56 -5.14 7.72 10.89
N GLY A 57 -4.39 7.10 11.82
CA GLY A 57 -4.94 6.36 12.96
C GLY A 57 -5.75 7.23 13.93
N LYS A 58 -5.52 8.55 13.95
CA LYS A 58 -6.32 9.54 14.68
C LYS A 58 -7.50 10.10 13.89
N GLY A 59 -7.74 9.62 12.67
CA GLY A 59 -8.80 10.11 11.80
C GLY A 59 -8.48 11.44 11.12
N GLN A 60 -7.28 12.00 11.30
CA GLN A 60 -6.84 13.25 10.68
C GLN A 60 -6.40 13.02 9.23
N ASN A 61 -7.36 12.63 8.38
CA ASN A 61 -7.11 12.18 7.01
C ASN A 61 -6.43 13.26 6.14
N VAL A 62 -6.85 14.53 6.27
CA VAL A 62 -6.31 15.64 5.47
C VAL A 62 -4.84 15.91 5.83
N ASN A 63 -4.51 15.96 7.12
CA ASN A 63 -3.15 16.14 7.59
C ASN A 63 -2.27 14.95 7.19
N ALA A 64 -2.77 13.72 7.34
CA ALA A 64 -2.06 12.53 6.88
C ALA A 64 -1.74 12.60 5.38
N LEU A 65 -2.72 13.00 4.56
CA LEU A 65 -2.55 13.16 3.13
C LEU A 65 -1.45 14.19 2.79
N HIS A 66 -1.41 15.33 3.49
CA HIS A 66 -0.35 16.32 3.33
C HIS A 66 1.05 15.73 3.56
N TYR A 67 1.24 14.96 4.63
CA TYR A 67 2.52 14.33 4.93
C TYR A 67 2.87 13.19 3.97
N TYR A 68 1.88 12.46 3.43
CA TYR A 68 2.14 11.50 2.34
C TYR A 68 2.61 12.20 1.07
N TRP A 69 1.99 13.31 0.68
CA TRP A 69 2.47 14.10 -0.48
C TRP A 69 3.88 14.65 -0.25
N LYS A 70 4.19 15.10 0.98
CA LYS A 70 5.54 15.51 1.34
C LYS A 70 6.55 14.36 1.17
N ALA A 71 6.23 13.16 1.65
CA ALA A 71 7.09 12.00 1.46
C ALA A 71 7.28 11.65 -0.04
N LEU A 72 6.20 11.71 -0.83
CA LEU A 72 6.26 11.48 -2.29
C LEU A 72 7.04 12.54 -3.06
N SER A 73 7.05 13.80 -2.58
CA SER A 73 7.89 14.86 -3.17
C SER A 73 9.37 14.66 -2.94
N ILE A 74 9.74 14.00 -1.82
CA ILE A 74 11.13 13.64 -1.52
C ILE A 74 11.53 12.41 -2.34
N CYS A 75 10.71 11.36 -2.28
CA CYS A 75 10.95 10.12 -2.99
C CYS A 75 9.66 9.68 -3.68
N THR A 76 9.62 9.87 -4.99
CA THR A 76 8.50 9.47 -5.85
C THR A 76 8.37 7.95 -5.99
N SER A 77 9.28 7.17 -5.38
CA SER A 77 9.26 5.70 -5.26
C SER A 77 8.78 5.17 -3.94
N TYR A 78 8.52 6.04 -2.98
CA TYR A 78 8.32 5.58 -1.61
C TYR A 78 6.97 4.88 -1.40
N GLN A 79 6.99 3.55 -1.41
CA GLN A 79 5.81 2.70 -1.54
C GLN A 79 4.81 2.92 -0.41
N GLU A 80 5.29 3.09 0.81
CA GLU A 80 4.46 3.26 2.00
C GLU A 80 3.65 4.58 1.92
N ALA A 81 4.27 5.67 1.42
CA ALA A 81 3.55 6.93 1.21
C ALA A 81 2.46 6.79 0.14
N MET A 82 2.78 6.09 -0.95
CA MET A 82 1.86 5.83 -2.05
C MET A 82 0.63 5.04 -1.57
N ILE A 83 0.84 3.95 -0.82
CA ILE A 83 -0.23 3.14 -0.26
C ILE A 83 -1.06 3.97 0.74
N GLY A 84 -0.41 4.74 1.60
CA GLY A 84 -1.07 5.62 2.57
C GLY A 84 -1.96 6.67 1.91
N ALA A 85 -1.43 7.42 0.94
CA ALA A 85 -2.20 8.40 0.17
C ALA A 85 -3.37 7.74 -0.57
N SER A 86 -3.15 6.58 -1.18
CA SER A 86 -4.18 5.83 -1.89
C SER A 86 -5.33 5.39 -0.97
N LYS A 87 -5.03 4.95 0.26
CA LYS A 87 -6.05 4.61 1.27
C LYS A 87 -6.89 5.82 1.63
N VAL A 88 -6.26 7.00 1.81
CA VAL A 88 -6.97 8.24 2.13
C VAL A 88 -7.86 8.70 0.97
N LEU A 89 -7.35 8.70 -0.27
CA LEU A 89 -8.13 9.09 -1.45
C LEU A 89 -9.33 8.17 -1.68
N ARG A 90 -9.15 6.86 -1.47
CA ARG A 90 -10.24 5.88 -1.51
C ARG A 90 -11.30 6.17 -0.45
N LYS A 91 -10.90 6.48 0.78
CA LYS A 91 -11.81 6.82 1.88
C LYS A 91 -12.63 8.09 1.58
N PHE A 92 -12.06 9.04 0.85
CA PHE A 92 -12.76 10.24 0.40
C PHE A 92 -13.58 10.08 -0.89
N GLY A 93 -13.60 8.89 -1.52
CA GLY A 93 -14.29 8.68 -2.80
C GLY A 93 -13.65 9.42 -3.98
N GLN A 94 -12.41 9.89 -3.86
CA GLN A 94 -11.72 10.66 -4.90
C GLN A 94 -11.11 9.71 -5.94
N HIS A 95 -11.96 9.01 -6.68
CA HIS A 95 -11.58 7.97 -7.63
C HIS A 95 -10.70 8.49 -8.76
N SER A 96 -10.97 9.69 -9.28
CA SER A 96 -10.16 10.32 -10.34
C SER A 96 -8.72 10.58 -9.88
N ARG A 97 -8.55 11.18 -8.70
CA ARG A 97 -7.23 11.46 -8.13
C ARG A 97 -6.49 10.17 -7.75
N LEU A 98 -7.20 9.18 -7.22
CA LEU A 98 -6.64 7.86 -6.95
C LEU A 98 -6.14 7.20 -8.24
N PHE A 99 -6.93 7.22 -9.30
CA PHE A 99 -6.56 6.69 -10.60
C PHE A 99 -5.32 7.38 -11.16
N GLN A 100 -5.30 8.72 -11.16
CA GLN A 100 -4.13 9.49 -11.60
C GLN A 100 -2.87 9.15 -10.81
N LEU A 101 -2.98 9.05 -9.48
CA LEU A 101 -1.87 8.71 -8.60
C LEU A 101 -1.33 7.31 -8.90
N VAL A 102 -2.20 6.31 -9.05
CA VAL A 102 -1.83 4.91 -9.36
C VAL A 102 -1.19 4.80 -10.74
N THR A 103 -1.78 5.39 -11.77
CA THR A 103 -1.25 5.35 -13.13
C THR A 103 0.13 6.01 -13.20
N ARG A 104 0.29 7.19 -12.58
CA ARG A 104 1.58 7.89 -12.53
C ARG A 104 2.62 7.06 -11.79
N TRP A 105 2.27 6.48 -10.66
CA TRP A 105 3.16 5.63 -9.88
C TRP A 105 3.67 4.43 -10.67
N GLN A 106 2.78 3.74 -11.38
CA GLN A 106 3.14 2.62 -12.24
C GLN A 106 4.12 3.04 -13.33
N SER A 107 3.88 4.16 -14.01
CA SER A 107 4.82 4.70 -15.00
C SER A 107 6.21 4.93 -14.41
N ILE A 108 6.30 5.50 -13.21
CA ILE A 108 7.58 5.74 -12.53
C ILE A 108 8.27 4.40 -12.18
N LEU A 109 7.53 3.40 -11.70
CA LEU A 109 8.09 2.08 -11.42
C LEU A 109 8.63 1.37 -12.67
N ARG A 110 7.95 1.49 -13.80
CA ARG A 110 8.41 0.93 -15.08
C ARG A 110 9.74 1.54 -15.52
N ILE A 111 9.84 2.87 -15.47
CA ILE A 111 11.09 3.58 -15.79
C ILE A 111 12.22 3.11 -14.87
N ARG A 112 11.94 2.93 -13.56
CA ARG A 112 12.94 2.39 -12.61
C ARG A 112 13.37 0.95 -12.89
N ARG A 113 12.52 0.14 -13.52
CA ARG A 113 12.88 -1.22 -13.98
C ARG A 113 13.71 -1.22 -15.27
N GLY A 114 13.97 -0.06 -15.86
CA GLY A 114 14.66 0.07 -17.15
C GLY A 114 13.75 -0.17 -18.35
N GLU A 115 12.43 -0.23 -18.16
CA GLU A 115 11.49 -0.34 -19.27
C GLU A 115 11.39 0.99 -20.03
N GLN A 116 11.21 0.90 -21.36
CA GLN A 116 11.02 2.08 -22.19
C GLN A 116 9.77 2.86 -21.77
N PRO A 117 9.82 4.21 -21.74
CA PRO A 117 8.65 5.02 -21.44
C PRO A 117 7.61 4.83 -22.54
N ILE A 118 6.46 4.29 -22.17
CA ILE A 118 5.32 4.13 -23.08
C ILE A 118 4.31 5.22 -22.75
N SER A 119 3.60 5.70 -23.78
CA SER A 119 2.49 6.62 -23.58
C SER A 119 1.43 6.05 -22.61
N PRO A 120 0.87 6.87 -21.69
CA PRO A 120 -0.07 6.39 -20.68
C PRO A 120 -1.27 5.62 -21.24
N HIS A 121 -1.80 6.02 -22.40
CA HIS A 121 -2.96 5.37 -23.02
C HIS A 121 -2.65 3.93 -23.46
N VAL A 122 -1.49 3.69 -24.08
CA VAL A 122 -1.04 2.34 -24.47
C VAL A 122 -0.81 1.48 -23.24
N TYR A 123 -0.21 2.06 -22.18
CA TYR A 123 -0.02 1.34 -20.92
C TYR A 123 -1.36 0.91 -20.29
N LEU A 124 -2.33 1.82 -20.22
CA LEU A 124 -3.65 1.54 -19.65
C LEU A 124 -4.40 0.47 -20.46
N HIS A 125 -4.37 0.55 -21.78
CA HIS A 125 -4.98 -0.46 -22.65
C HIS A 125 -4.34 -1.84 -22.44
N GLY A 126 -3.01 -1.90 -22.42
CA GLY A 126 -2.28 -3.15 -22.15
C GLY A 126 -2.57 -3.71 -20.75
N TRP A 127 -2.70 -2.83 -19.75
CA TRP A 127 -3.03 -3.24 -18.39
C TRP A 127 -4.46 -3.79 -18.27
N GLN A 128 -5.44 -3.13 -18.90
CA GLN A 128 -6.81 -3.61 -18.99
C GLN A 128 -6.86 -4.99 -19.65
N LEU A 129 -6.25 -5.14 -20.83
CA LEU A 129 -6.21 -6.41 -21.55
C LEU A 129 -5.58 -7.53 -20.71
N LYS A 130 -4.46 -7.25 -20.05
CA LYS A 130 -3.81 -8.22 -19.14
C LYS A 130 -4.72 -8.62 -17.99
N SER A 131 -5.48 -7.67 -17.43
CA SER A 131 -6.40 -7.95 -16.33
C SER A 131 -7.57 -8.84 -16.79
N GLU A 132 -8.15 -8.57 -17.96
CA GLU A 132 -9.24 -9.36 -18.54
C GLU A 132 -8.78 -10.79 -18.84
N LEU A 133 -7.62 -10.94 -19.50
CA LEU A 133 -7.05 -12.25 -19.80
C LEU A 133 -6.75 -13.05 -18.53
N SER A 134 -6.23 -12.38 -17.49
CA SER A 134 -5.97 -13.04 -16.20
C SER A 134 -7.25 -13.52 -15.51
N HIS A 135 -8.34 -12.75 -15.60
CA HIS A 135 -9.64 -13.18 -15.07
C HIS A 135 -10.21 -14.35 -15.86
N LYS A 136 -10.13 -14.32 -17.21
CA LYS A 136 -10.58 -15.41 -18.07
C LYS A 136 -9.78 -16.69 -17.85
N ALA A 137 -8.46 -16.60 -17.75
CA ALA A 137 -7.59 -17.75 -17.45
C ALA A 137 -8.01 -18.44 -16.15
N LYS A 138 -8.18 -17.66 -15.07
CA LYS A 138 -8.68 -18.18 -13.79
C LYS A 138 -10.07 -18.83 -13.90
N ALA A 139 -10.96 -18.26 -14.70
CA ALA A 139 -12.29 -18.84 -14.90
C ALA A 139 -12.20 -20.21 -15.61
N TYR A 140 -11.30 -20.37 -16.58
CA TYR A 140 -11.08 -21.65 -17.26
C TYR A 140 -10.40 -22.69 -16.35
N ASP A 141 -9.41 -22.28 -15.56
CA ASP A 141 -8.74 -23.15 -14.57
C ASP A 141 -9.72 -23.67 -13.52
N ASN A 142 -10.66 -22.84 -13.08
CA ASN A 142 -11.72 -23.22 -12.14
C ASN A 142 -12.80 -24.10 -12.80
N CYS A 143 -13.05 -23.92 -14.10
CA CYS A 143 -14.05 -24.70 -14.85
C CYS A 143 -13.55 -26.12 -15.14
N SER A 144 -12.27 -26.29 -15.46
CA SER A 144 -11.65 -27.61 -15.67
C SER A 144 -11.62 -28.44 -14.38
N THR A 145 -11.40 -27.81 -13.22
CA THR A 145 -11.46 -28.50 -11.91
C THR A 145 -12.88 -28.96 -11.56
N LEU A 146 -13.91 -28.17 -11.85
CA LEU A 146 -15.30 -28.55 -11.63
C LEU A 146 -15.77 -29.68 -12.56
N LEU A 147 -15.33 -29.68 -13.82
CA LEU A 147 -15.61 -30.77 -14.77
C LEU A 147 -14.94 -32.09 -14.32
N PHE A 148 -13.69 -32.05 -13.83
CA PHE A 148 -13.02 -33.24 -13.31
C PHE A 148 -13.71 -33.83 -12.06
N VAL A 149 -14.14 -32.99 -11.11
CA VAL A 149 -14.88 -33.45 -9.92
C VAL A 149 -16.24 -34.02 -10.29
N SER A 150 -16.93 -33.41 -11.27
CA SER A 150 -18.23 -33.89 -11.75
C SER A 150 -18.11 -35.24 -12.46
N ILE A 151 -17.07 -35.43 -13.28
CA ILE A 151 -16.80 -36.70 -13.97
C ILE A 151 -16.44 -37.81 -12.97
N LEU A 152 -15.66 -37.51 -11.93
CA LEU A 152 -15.35 -38.48 -10.85
C LEU A 152 -16.60 -38.88 -10.06
N TYR A 153 -17.49 -37.93 -9.74
CA TYR A 153 -18.76 -38.22 -9.07
C TYR A 153 -19.77 -38.99 -9.94
N GLN A 154 -19.71 -38.83 -11.27
CA GLN A 154 -20.55 -39.60 -12.20
C GLN A 154 -19.99 -41.02 -12.43
N GLY A 155 -18.67 -41.20 -12.36
CA GLY A 155 -18.00 -42.50 -12.49
C GLY A 155 -18.35 -43.51 -11.39
N ASP A 156 -18.53 -43.02 -10.15
CA ASP A 156 -18.90 -43.87 -9.00
C ASP A 156 -20.37 -44.34 -9.03
N LYS A 157 -21.25 -43.68 -9.79
CA LYS A 157 -22.67 -44.08 -9.92
C LYS A 157 -22.94 -45.13 -11.00
N ILE A 158 -21.99 -45.36 -11.92
CA ILE A 158 -22.18 -46.32 -13.02
C ILE A 158 -21.75 -47.73 -12.61
N ALA A 159 -20.97 -47.89 -11.53
CA ALA A 159 -20.50 -49.19 -11.05
C ALA A 159 -21.49 -49.96 -10.16
N SER A 160 -22.67 -49.41 -9.83
CA SER A 160 -23.61 -50.02 -8.86
C SER A 160 -24.96 -50.48 -9.44
N VAL A 161 -25.11 -50.55 -10.77
CA VAL A 161 -26.36 -51.03 -11.41
C VAL A 161 -26.03 -52.21 -12.33
N GLY A 162 -25.87 -53.39 -11.73
CA GLY A 162 -25.64 -54.62 -12.48
C GLY A 162 -25.23 -55.78 -11.58
N LEU A 163 -26.10 -56.18 -10.65
CA LEU A 163 -26.09 -57.49 -9.97
C LEU A 163 -27.37 -57.56 -9.12
N HIS A 164 -28.48 -57.93 -9.74
CA HIS A 164 -29.60 -58.64 -9.12
C HIS A 164 -30.40 -59.36 -10.21
#